data_AF-A0A815VC44-F1
#
_entry.id   AF-A0A815VC44-F1
#
_cell.length_a   1.000
_cell.length_b   1.000
_cell.length_c   1.000
_cell.angle_alpha   90.00
_cell.angle_beta   90.00
_cell.angle_gamma   90.00
#
_symmetry.space_group_name_H-M   'P 1'
#
loop_
_entity.id
_entity.type
_entity.pdbx_description
1 polymer ?
#
loop_
_entity_poly.entity_id
_entity_poly.type
_entity_poly.pdbx_seq_one_letter_code
_entity_poly.pdbx_strand_id
1 'polypeptide(L)'
;MYPSELKESEIREFQSIPNVTVHVLTYNITLASRKHSPYAIKLGAILQSSFEHILWLDSDNIAVRDPEYLFDLPHYTHSTAMFWPDFWSTPGKNPIWKILDIPCRAEDYEQESGQILINKRLAWKAVHLALYFTSDEIFLRVSLGDKDAC
;
A
#
# COMPACT_ATOMS: atom_id res chain seq x y z
N MET A 1 2.29 -8.19 -11.41
CA MET A 1 3.09 -8.78 -12.51
C MET A 1 4.57 -8.68 -12.13
N TYR A 2 5.47 -9.38 -12.83
CA TYR A 2 6.90 -9.57 -12.49
C TYR A 2 7.77 -9.18 -13.72
N PRO A 3 9.10 -8.97 -13.59
CA PRO A 3 9.86 -7.96 -14.33
C PRO A 3 9.75 -8.08 -15.86
N SER A 4 9.70 -6.92 -16.54
CA SER A 4 9.44 -6.65 -17.98
C SER A 4 8.08 -6.04 -18.34
N GLU A 5 7.30 -5.56 -17.35
CA GLU A 5 5.98 -4.95 -17.60
C GLU A 5 6.01 -3.72 -18.49
N LEU A 6 6.96 -2.82 -18.26
CA LEU A 6 7.09 -1.59 -19.03
C LEU A 6 8.26 -1.66 -19.99
N LYS A 7 7.98 -1.47 -21.27
CA LYS A 7 8.96 -1.31 -22.34
C LYS A 7 9.67 0.03 -22.17
N GLU A 8 10.91 0.11 -22.65
CA GLU A 8 11.65 1.38 -22.67
C GLU A 8 10.88 2.52 -23.36
N SER A 9 10.07 2.20 -24.39
CA SER A 9 9.22 3.18 -25.07
C SER A 9 8.17 3.78 -24.14
N GLU A 10 7.55 2.96 -23.29
CA GLU A 10 6.50 3.39 -22.35
C GLU A 10 7.12 4.21 -21.22
N ILE A 11 8.31 3.82 -20.74
CA ILE A 11 9.08 4.63 -19.75
C ILE A 11 9.38 6.02 -20.32
N ARG A 12 9.84 6.10 -21.58
CA ARG A 12 10.13 7.39 -22.24
C ARG A 12 8.86 8.23 -22.41
N GLU A 13 7.73 7.60 -22.72
CA GLU A 13 6.45 8.27 -22.83
C GLU A 13 6.05 8.91 -21.49
N PHE A 14 6.10 8.16 -20.39
CA PHE A 14 5.80 8.71 -19.06
C PHE A 14 6.77 9.83 -18.65
N GLN A 15 8.06 9.69 -18.96
CA GLN A 15 9.07 10.73 -18.69
C GLN A 15 8.87 12.00 -19.53
N SER A 16 8.13 11.92 -20.64
CA SER A 16 7.82 13.08 -21.46
C SER A 16 6.71 13.97 -20.88
N ILE A 17 5.94 13.45 -19.92
CA ILE A 17 4.86 14.19 -19.28
C ILE A 17 5.47 15.25 -18.34
N PRO A 18 5.09 16.54 -18.47
CA PRO A 18 5.59 17.59 -17.58
C PRO A 18 5.32 17.27 -16.11
N ASN A 19 6.32 17.52 -15.25
CA ASN A 19 6.25 17.27 -13.80
C ASN A 19 6.05 15.81 -13.39
N VAL A 20 6.31 14.85 -14.28
CA VAL A 20 6.32 13.42 -13.95
C VAL A 20 7.75 12.93 -13.84
N THR A 21 8.07 12.29 -12.70
CA THR A 21 9.33 11.57 -12.51
C THR A 21 9.05 10.08 -12.48
N VAL A 22 9.71 9.34 -13.35
CA VAL A 22 9.59 7.88 -13.41
C VAL A 22 10.77 7.24 -12.69
N HIS A 23 10.48 6.40 -11.70
CA HIS A 23 11.46 5.58 -11.01
C HIS A 23 11.19 4.11 -11.28
N VAL A 24 12.14 3.43 -11.93
CA VAL A 24 12.10 1.97 -12.06
C VAL A 24 12.75 1.38 -10.80
N LEU A 25 11.93 0.77 -9.96
CA LEU A 25 12.40 0.17 -8.72
C LEU A 25 12.90 -1.26 -8.98
N THR A 26 14.21 -1.45 -8.89
CA THR A 26 14.80 -2.78 -8.84
C THR A 26 14.77 -3.26 -7.38
N TYR A 27 13.68 -3.91 -7.00
CA TYR A 27 13.45 -4.27 -5.62
C TYR A 27 14.18 -5.58 -5.26
N ASN A 28 15.45 -5.47 -4.84
CA ASN A 28 16.19 -6.58 -4.23
C ASN A 28 15.77 -6.75 -2.77
N ILE A 29 14.58 -7.31 -2.57
CA ILE A 29 14.11 -7.74 -1.26
C ILE A 29 15.01 -8.86 -0.76
N THR A 30 15.86 -8.58 0.24
CA THR A 30 16.42 -9.60 1.13
C THR A 30 15.50 -9.75 2.36
N LEU A 31 14.18 -9.90 2.16
CA LEU A 31 13.28 -10.37 3.21
C LEU A 31 13.44 -11.88 3.29
N ALA A 32 13.41 -12.42 4.50
CA ALA A 32 13.82 -13.77 4.85
C ALA A 32 13.04 -14.92 4.16
N SER A 33 12.10 -14.62 3.26
CA SER A 33 11.33 -15.62 2.53
C SER A 33 11.61 -15.53 1.02
N ARG A 34 11.84 -16.70 0.41
CA ARG A 34 12.22 -16.87 -1.01
C ARG A 34 11.06 -16.61 -2.00
N LYS A 35 9.93 -16.09 -1.54
CA LYS A 35 8.72 -15.94 -2.36
C LYS A 35 8.37 -14.47 -2.45
N HIS A 36 8.63 -13.88 -3.61
CA HIS A 36 8.15 -12.53 -3.88
C HIS A 36 6.62 -12.55 -3.85
N SER A 37 6.05 -11.74 -2.97
CA SER A 37 4.64 -11.46 -2.92
C SER A 37 4.34 -10.26 -3.82
N PRO A 38 3.39 -10.34 -4.75
CA PRO A 38 3.04 -9.21 -5.62
C PRO A 38 2.51 -8.02 -4.81
N TYR A 39 1.96 -8.27 -3.62
CA TYR A 39 1.38 -7.26 -2.73
C TYR A 39 2.43 -6.33 -2.11
N ALA A 40 3.67 -6.79 -1.95
CA ALA A 40 4.76 -6.00 -1.37
C ALA A 40 5.20 -4.82 -2.26
N ILE A 41 4.85 -4.82 -3.56
CA ILE A 41 5.29 -3.79 -4.50
C ILE A 41 4.71 -2.41 -4.15
N LYS A 42 3.47 -2.34 -3.66
CA LYS A 42 2.80 -1.10 -3.28
C LYS A 42 3.57 -0.41 -2.15
N LEU A 43 3.87 -1.17 -1.11
CA LEU A 43 4.65 -0.72 0.05
C LEU A 43 6.09 -0.39 -0.33
N GLY A 44 6.70 -1.17 -1.23
CA GLY A 44 8.00 -0.88 -1.81
C GLY A 44 8.03 0.48 -2.51
N ALA A 45 7.01 0.79 -3.32
CA ALA A 45 6.89 2.08 -3.99
C ALA A 45 6.72 3.25 -2.99
N ILE A 46 5.88 3.09 -1.97
CA ILE A 46 5.70 4.07 -0.90
C ILE A 46 7.05 4.33 -0.19
N LEU A 47 7.75 3.27 0.22
CA LEU A 47 9.03 3.37 0.94
C LEU A 47 10.15 3.99 0.11
N GLN A 48 10.24 3.64 -1.18
CA GLN A 48 11.29 4.13 -2.08
C GLN A 48 11.02 5.50 -2.69
N SER A 49 9.79 6.00 -2.62
CA SER A 49 9.48 7.35 -3.06
C SER A 49 10.22 8.41 -2.24
N SER A 50 10.45 9.60 -2.79
CA SER A 50 11.05 10.73 -2.06
C SER A 50 10.04 11.55 -1.25
N PHE A 51 8.75 11.31 -1.45
CA PHE A 51 7.67 12.11 -0.84
C PHE A 51 7.44 11.77 0.63
N GLU A 52 7.14 12.78 1.46
CA GLU A 52 6.66 12.59 2.84
C GLU A 52 5.16 12.27 2.86
N HIS A 53 4.36 13.11 2.20
CA HIS A 53 2.92 12.91 2.02
C HIS A 53 2.69 12.26 0.65
N ILE A 54 2.06 11.09 0.63
CA ILE A 54 1.91 10.28 -0.57
C ILE A 54 0.44 9.98 -0.79
N LEU A 55 -0.04 10.23 -2.00
CA LEU A 55 -1.22 9.57 -2.55
C LEU A 55 -0.72 8.46 -3.48
N TRP A 56 -0.93 7.22 -3.08
CA TRP A 56 -0.64 6.04 -3.87
C TRP A 56 -1.93 5.55 -4.54
N LEU A 57 -1.86 5.14 -5.80
CA LEU A 57 -2.98 4.69 -6.61
C LEU A 57 -2.61 3.42 -7.38
N ASP A 58 -3.54 2.47 -7.47
CA ASP A 58 -3.49 1.38 -8.44
C ASP A 58 -3.58 1.95 -9.88
N SER A 59 -3.11 1.18 -10.87
CA SER A 59 -3.04 1.65 -12.26
C SER A 59 -4.40 1.78 -12.95
N ASP A 60 -5.45 1.20 -12.37
CA ASP A 60 -6.84 1.31 -12.81
C ASP A 60 -7.65 2.34 -12.00
N ASN A 61 -7.01 3.06 -11.06
CA ASN A 61 -7.63 4.17 -10.34
C ASN A 61 -7.52 5.48 -11.12
N ILE A 62 -8.66 6.10 -11.41
CA ILE A 62 -8.73 7.40 -12.11
C ILE A 62 -9.34 8.45 -11.19
N ALA A 63 -8.59 9.53 -10.93
CA ALA A 63 -9.10 10.68 -10.21
C ALA A 63 -10.08 11.48 -11.07
N VAL A 64 -11.33 11.61 -10.61
CA VAL A 64 -12.40 12.36 -11.33
C VAL A 64 -12.36 13.87 -11.09
N ARG A 65 -11.51 14.32 -10.17
CA ARG A 65 -11.19 15.72 -9.87
C ARG A 65 -9.77 15.80 -9.33
N ASP A 66 -9.25 17.02 -9.21
CA ASP A 66 -7.97 17.27 -8.54
C ASP A 66 -7.97 16.63 -7.13
N PRO A 67 -7.06 15.68 -6.85
CA PRO A 67 -7.02 15.00 -5.56
C PRO A 67 -6.30 15.80 -4.46
N GLU A 68 -5.72 16.97 -4.74
CA GLU A 68 -4.93 17.75 -3.77
C GLU A 68 -5.69 18.04 -2.47
N TYR A 69 -7.01 18.30 -2.57
CA TYR A 69 -7.86 18.55 -1.40
C TYR A 69 -7.84 17.43 -0.34
N LEU A 70 -7.47 16.19 -0.72
CA LEU A 70 -7.38 15.06 0.20
C LEU A 70 -6.34 15.31 1.30
N PHE A 71 -5.25 15.99 0.96
CA PHE A 71 -4.17 16.32 1.91
C PHE A 71 -4.58 17.38 2.94
N ASP A 72 -5.62 18.17 2.64
CA ASP A 72 -6.15 19.21 3.53
C ASP A 72 -7.33 18.71 4.39
N LEU A 73 -7.81 17.49 4.17
CA LEU A 73 -8.94 16.97 4.93
C LEU A 73 -8.60 16.89 6.43
N PRO A 74 -9.50 17.33 7.33
CA PRO A 74 -9.29 17.21 8.77
C PRO A 74 -8.96 15.78 9.20
N HIS A 75 -9.59 14.79 8.58
CA HIS A 75 -9.34 13.38 8.87
C HIS A 75 -7.89 12.95 8.58
N TYR A 76 -7.26 13.49 7.53
CA TYR A 76 -5.87 13.17 7.21
C TYR A 76 -4.89 13.97 8.06
N THR A 77 -5.14 15.26 8.26
CA THR A 77 -4.25 16.14 9.03
C THR A 77 -4.14 15.74 10.52
N HIS A 78 -5.14 15.05 11.05
CA HIS A 78 -5.13 14.50 12.42
C HIS A 78 -4.73 13.02 12.49
N SER A 79 -4.46 12.37 11.35
CA SER A 79 -4.07 10.96 11.27
C SER A 79 -2.70 10.79 10.62
N THR A 80 -2.19 9.56 10.60
CA THR A 80 -0.95 9.21 9.89
C THR A 80 -1.20 8.68 8.48
N ALA A 81 -2.41 8.14 8.26
CA ALA A 81 -2.86 7.61 7.00
C ALA A 81 -4.40 7.71 6.91
N MET A 82 -4.90 7.70 5.67
CA MET A 82 -6.32 7.62 5.35
C MET A 82 -6.50 6.53 4.30
N PHE A 83 -7.51 5.72 4.57
CA PHE A 83 -7.93 4.58 3.76
C PHE A 83 -9.41 4.67 3.48
N TRP A 84 -9.86 3.90 2.50
CA TRP A 84 -11.26 3.76 2.15
C TRP A 84 -11.75 2.41 2.64
N PRO A 85 -12.98 2.32 3.17
CA PRO A 85 -13.55 1.03 3.55
C PRO A 85 -13.74 0.16 2.30
N ASP A 86 -13.29 -1.08 2.38
CA ASP A 86 -13.64 -2.14 1.45
C ASP A 86 -15.02 -2.71 1.78
N PHE A 87 -15.62 -3.44 0.85
CA PHE A 87 -16.90 -4.11 1.03
C PHE A 87 -16.84 -5.27 2.04
N TRP A 88 -15.64 -5.83 2.24
CA TRP A 88 -15.42 -7.05 3.03
C TRP A 88 -15.01 -6.74 4.48
N SER A 89 -15.13 -7.74 5.32
CA SER A 89 -14.68 -7.72 6.72
C SER A 89 -13.95 -9.02 7.01
N THR A 90 -12.82 -8.94 7.71
CA THR A 90 -12.06 -10.14 8.07
C THR A 90 -12.88 -11.02 9.01
N PRO A 91 -13.09 -12.32 8.69
CA PRO A 91 -13.89 -13.19 9.54
C PRO A 91 -13.37 -13.26 10.97
N GLY A 92 -14.23 -13.20 11.98
CA GLY A 92 -13.81 -13.23 13.40
C GLY A 92 -13.07 -14.52 13.83
N LYS A 93 -13.17 -15.60 13.04
CA LYS A 93 -12.40 -16.83 13.23
C LYS A 93 -10.96 -16.75 12.72
N ASN A 94 -10.57 -15.67 12.03
CA ASN A 94 -9.22 -15.49 11.53
C ASN A 94 -8.24 -15.38 12.71
N PRO A 95 -7.14 -16.14 12.73
CA PRO A 95 -6.15 -16.05 13.81
C PRO A 95 -5.48 -14.68 13.95
N ILE A 96 -5.54 -13.81 12.93
CA ILE A 96 -4.90 -12.47 12.97
C ILE A 96 -5.35 -11.65 14.18
N TRP A 97 -6.63 -11.73 14.56
CA TRP A 97 -7.19 -11.04 15.73
C TRP A 97 -6.46 -11.40 17.03
N LYS A 98 -6.10 -12.68 17.19
CA LYS A 98 -5.34 -13.16 18.36
C LYS A 98 -3.87 -12.80 18.29
N ILE A 99 -3.30 -12.77 17.08
CA ILE A 99 -1.89 -12.42 16.87
C ILE A 99 -1.65 -10.94 17.18
N LEU A 100 -2.56 -10.06 16.75
CA LEU A 100 -2.48 -8.62 16.96
C LEU A 100 -3.02 -8.17 18.32
N ASP A 101 -3.67 -9.07 19.07
CA ASP A 101 -4.39 -8.76 20.31
C ASP A 101 -5.45 -7.65 20.11
N ILE A 102 -6.20 -7.74 19.01
CA ILE A 102 -7.25 -6.80 18.63
C ILE A 102 -8.60 -7.52 18.64
N PRO A 103 -9.64 -6.96 19.30
CA PRO A 103 -10.96 -7.55 19.25
C PRO A 103 -11.54 -7.44 17.84
N CYS A 104 -12.13 -8.53 17.33
CA CYS A 104 -12.93 -8.47 16.11
C CYS A 104 -14.24 -7.73 16.39
N ARG A 105 -14.49 -6.63 15.69
CA ARG A 105 -15.76 -5.88 15.76
C ARG A 105 -16.54 -6.01 14.46
N ALA A 106 -17.85 -5.86 14.54
CA ALA A 106 -18.72 -5.97 13.37
C ALA A 106 -18.53 -4.78 12.42
N GLU A 107 -18.00 -3.68 12.92
CA GLU A 107 -17.75 -2.43 12.19
C GLU A 107 -16.34 -2.35 11.59
N ASP A 108 -15.49 -3.36 11.83
CA ASP A 108 -14.12 -3.41 11.31
C ASP A 108 -14.15 -3.90 9.84
N TYR A 109 -14.51 -3.00 8.94
CA TYR A 109 -14.35 -3.21 7.50
C TYR A 109 -12.86 -3.26 7.14
N GLU A 110 -12.54 -4.11 6.17
CA GLU A 110 -11.21 -4.11 5.55
C GLU A 110 -10.97 -2.79 4.81
N GLN A 111 -9.72 -2.53 4.45
CA GLN A 111 -9.32 -1.30 3.78
C GLN A 111 -9.08 -1.59 2.30
N GLU A 112 -9.58 -0.71 1.43
CA GLU A 112 -9.23 -0.74 0.01
C GLU A 112 -7.79 -0.24 -0.17
N SER A 113 -6.94 -1.09 -0.73
CA SER A 113 -5.53 -0.82 -0.96
C SER A 113 -5.23 -0.22 -2.34
N GLY A 114 -6.25 -0.06 -3.20
CA GLY A 114 -6.15 0.62 -4.49
C GLY A 114 -5.92 2.13 -4.41
N GLN A 115 -6.19 2.73 -3.25
CA GLN A 115 -5.80 4.11 -2.97
C GLN A 115 -5.39 4.27 -1.51
N ILE A 116 -4.22 4.86 -1.28
CA ILE A 116 -3.67 5.06 0.06
C ILE A 116 -3.15 6.49 0.16
N LEU A 117 -3.63 7.23 1.16
CA LEU A 117 -3.10 8.55 1.50
C LEU A 117 -2.31 8.44 2.79
N ILE A 118 -1.01 8.69 2.77
CA ILE A 118 -0.13 8.38 3.91
C ILE A 118 0.93 9.46 4.15
N ASN A 119 1.13 9.82 5.43
CA ASN A 119 2.34 10.53 5.85
C ASN A 119 3.40 9.48 6.19
N LYS A 120 4.33 9.24 5.27
CA LYS A 120 5.37 8.21 5.40
C LYS A 120 6.29 8.44 6.59
N ARG A 121 6.58 9.70 6.94
CA ARG A 121 7.44 10.03 8.09
C ARG A 121 6.80 9.56 9.39
N LEU A 122 5.50 9.79 9.56
CA LEU A 122 4.77 9.39 10.77
C LEU A 122 4.40 7.90 10.77
N ALA A 123 4.07 7.35 9.60
CA ALA A 123 3.64 5.96 9.45
C ALA A 123 4.79 4.95 9.26
N TRP A 124 6.06 5.39 9.34
CA TRP A 124 7.24 4.58 9.00
C TRP A 124 7.23 3.16 9.58
N LYS A 125 6.94 3.03 10.87
CA LYS A 125 6.87 1.73 11.56
C LYS A 125 5.75 0.84 11.04
N ALA A 126 4.57 1.42 10.79
CA ALA A 126 3.42 0.71 10.26
C ALA A 126 3.71 0.19 8.84
N VAL A 127 4.30 1.02 7.96
CA VAL A 127 4.64 0.61 6.59
C VAL A 127 5.68 -0.54 6.57
N HIS A 128 6.63 -0.55 7.49
CA HIS A 128 7.60 -1.66 7.61
C HIS A 128 6.94 -2.94 8.14
N LEU A 129 6.01 -2.82 9.09
CA LEU A 129 5.24 -3.95 9.58
C LEU A 129 4.34 -4.54 8.48
N ALA A 130 3.67 -3.68 7.72
CA ALA A 130 2.90 -4.05 6.53
C ALA A 130 3.77 -4.80 5.52
N LEU A 131 4.99 -4.30 5.27
CA LEU A 131 5.93 -4.93 4.35
C LEU A 131 6.34 -6.31 4.83
N TYR A 132 6.54 -6.47 6.14
CA TYR A 132 6.82 -7.76 6.76
C TYR A 132 5.63 -8.72 6.59
N PHE A 133 4.40 -8.31 6.89
CA PHE A 133 3.20 -9.14 6.73
C PHE A 133 2.98 -9.59 5.29
N THR A 134 3.19 -8.68 4.33
CA THR A 134 3.06 -8.99 2.90
C THR A 134 4.21 -9.84 2.35
N SER A 135 5.26 -10.10 3.12
CA SER A 135 6.45 -10.85 2.68
C SER A 135 6.73 -12.11 3.49
N ASP A 136 6.03 -12.32 4.61
CA ASP A 136 6.17 -13.50 5.47
C ASP A 136 5.11 -14.56 5.14
N GLU A 137 5.52 -15.82 5.05
CA GLU A 137 4.66 -16.91 4.62
C GLU A 137 3.49 -17.17 5.58
N ILE A 138 3.69 -16.98 6.88
CA ILE A 138 2.64 -17.19 7.88
C ILE A 138 1.57 -16.13 7.72
N PHE A 139 1.99 -14.87 7.60
CA PHE A 139 1.07 -13.75 7.45
C PHE A 139 0.31 -13.81 6.13
N LEU A 140 0.96 -14.19 5.03
CA LEU A 140 0.28 -14.43 3.75
C LEU A 140 -0.75 -15.58 3.76
N ARG A 141 -0.74 -16.45 4.77
CA ARG A 141 -1.77 -17.50 4.94
C ARG A 141 -2.97 -17.02 5.75
N VAL A 142 -2.80 -15.97 6.55
CA VAL A 142 -3.84 -15.43 7.44
C VAL A 142 -4.34 -14.06 7.02
N SER A 143 -3.68 -13.43 6.05
CA SER A 143 -4.04 -12.15 5.44
C SER A 143 -4.13 -12.32 3.92
N LEU A 144 -5.14 -11.71 3.33
CA LEU A 144 -5.41 -11.64 1.89
C LEU A 144 -4.55 -10.55 1.23
N GLY A 145 -3.23 -10.62 1.45
CA GLY A 145 -2.27 -9.72 0.83
C GLY A 145 -2.20 -8.35 1.50
N ASP A 146 -2.03 -7.30 0.70
CA ASP A 146 -1.83 -5.91 1.14
C ASP A 146 -3.07 -5.27 1.77
N LYS A 147 -4.27 -5.75 1.43
CA LYS A 147 -5.55 -5.24 1.98
C LYS A 147 -5.66 -5.42 3.50
N ASP A 148 -5.02 -6.46 4.02
CA ASP A 148 -5.03 -6.80 5.45
C ASP A 148 -3.76 -6.34 6.18
N ALA A 149 -2.85 -5.65 5.49
CA ALA A 149 -1.54 -5.30 6.01
C ALA A 149 -1.37 -3.80 6.32
N CYS A 150 -2.33 -2.95 5.95
CA CYS A 150 -2.22 -1.48 6.01
C CYS A 150 -2.86 -0.84 7.25
#